data_AF-A0A8T0BFE3-F1
#
_entry.id   AF-A0A8T0BFE3-F1
#
_cell.length_a   1.000
_cell.length_b   1.000
_cell.length_c   1.000
_cell.angle_alpha   90.00
_cell.angle_beta   90.00
_cell.angle_gamma   90.00
#
_symmetry.space_group_name_H-M   'P 1'
#
loop_
_entity.id
_entity.type
_entity.pdbx_description
1 polymer ?
#
loop_
_entity_poly.entity_id
_entity_poly.type
_entity_poly.pdbx_seq_one_letter_code
_entity_poly.pdbx_strand_id
1 'polypeptide(L)'
;MDLSQVVVWSREESVNLSHAIVVSNVPLDVSNETVGKVLDTVKVFGRTKIRGRRGYVTGRTLFVLVETSTDLDPDTVPPEIGVENEAGPWPVHVVASLLAPGAPSEGDAFQLKLMTLLQEEGKSMEEVKAIVMGSTPPKADISVGLVDAIGKLVDRCNHVSSDGPGYRKLRLFSGLRPVPPGEEEYEVWMEQAAQMISEWQCTEAAKRQRIVESLRGPAADIVRFLKVSNPSATASEYLSVLDTAYGTTESGPDLMAKFRHTY
;
A
#
# COMPACT_ATOMS: atom_id res chain seq x y z
N MET A 1 34.64 24.64 7.07
CA MET A 1 34.82 24.57 5.62
C MET A 1 33.96 23.42 5.12
N ASP A 2 33.39 23.49 3.92
CA ASP A 2 32.63 22.38 3.34
C ASP A 2 33.54 21.53 2.41
N LEU A 3 33.23 20.24 2.22
CA LEU A 3 34.02 19.35 1.33
C LEU A 3 34.04 19.86 -0.12
N SER A 4 32.99 20.57 -0.55
CA SER A 4 32.94 21.23 -1.87
C SER A 4 34.02 22.29 -2.07
N GLN A 5 34.54 22.89 -0.99
CA GLN A 5 35.57 23.92 -1.03
C GLN A 5 36.99 23.35 -1.02
N VAL A 6 37.16 22.04 -0.76
CA VAL A 6 38.47 21.37 -0.65
C VAL A 6 39.24 21.39 -1.96
N VAL A 7 38.55 21.21 -3.09
CA VAL A 7 39.16 21.26 -4.42
C VAL A 7 39.73 22.65 -4.70
N VAL A 8 38.98 23.70 -4.36
CA VAL A 8 39.42 25.09 -4.52
C VAL A 8 40.62 25.36 -3.64
N TRP A 9 40.58 24.94 -2.38
CA TRP A 9 41.69 25.10 -1.44
C TRP A 9 42.96 24.36 -1.89
N SER A 10 42.82 23.15 -2.42
CA SER A 10 43.98 22.38 -2.92
C SER A 10 44.65 23.07 -4.11
N ARG A 11 43.86 23.75 -4.96
CA ARG A 11 44.38 24.58 -6.06
C ARG A 11 45.06 25.85 -5.56
N GLU A 12 44.51 26.51 -4.54
CA GLU A 12 45.12 27.69 -3.91
C GLU A 12 46.49 27.37 -3.30
N GLU A 13 46.62 26.22 -2.64
CA GLU A 13 47.88 25.74 -2.03
C GLU A 13 48.84 25.06 -3.03
N SER A 14 48.53 25.12 -4.33
CA SER A 14 49.33 24.53 -5.42
C SER A 14 49.69 23.05 -5.19
N VAL A 15 48.73 22.26 -4.71
CA VAL A 15 48.88 20.81 -4.49
C VAL A 15 48.34 20.03 -5.68
N ASN A 16 49.05 19.00 -6.13
CA ASN A 16 48.55 18.10 -7.15
C ASN A 16 47.35 17.31 -6.59
N LEU A 17 46.23 17.34 -7.32
CA LEU A 17 44.96 16.75 -6.90
C LEU A 17 45.02 15.21 -6.82
N SER A 18 45.88 14.54 -7.62
CA SER A 18 46.12 13.09 -7.54
C SER A 18 46.92 12.66 -6.31
N HIS A 19 47.63 13.63 -5.70
CA HIS A 19 48.47 13.46 -4.52
C HIS A 19 47.88 14.18 -3.30
N ALA A 20 46.62 14.61 -3.34
CA ALA A 20 46.03 15.41 -2.27
C ALA A 20 44.97 14.60 -1.52
N ILE A 21 45.07 14.60 -0.20
CA ILE A 21 44.02 14.14 0.71
C ILE A 21 43.65 15.24 1.68
N VAL A 22 42.42 15.18 2.17
CA VAL A 22 41.95 16.01 3.26
C VAL A 22 41.48 15.14 4.40
N VAL A 23 42.06 15.39 5.58
CA VAL A 23 41.63 14.80 6.84
C VAL A 23 40.64 15.77 7.49
N SER A 24 39.42 15.31 7.75
CA SER A 24 38.36 16.11 8.36
C SER A 24 38.20 15.81 9.86
N ASN A 25 37.45 16.65 10.57
CA ASN A 25 37.15 16.48 12.01
C ASN A 25 38.37 16.44 12.95
N VAL A 26 39.50 17.02 12.57
CA VAL A 26 40.69 17.09 13.44
C VAL A 26 40.45 18.15 14.53
N PRO A 27 40.53 17.81 15.82
CA PRO A 27 40.37 18.81 16.90
C PRO A 27 41.42 19.93 16.84
N LEU A 28 41.05 21.13 17.27
CA LEU A 28 41.89 22.34 17.22
C LEU A 28 43.21 22.23 18.01
N ASP A 29 43.21 21.43 19.07
CA ASP A 29 44.32 21.19 20.00
C ASP A 29 45.35 20.17 19.48
N VAL A 30 45.05 19.47 18.39
CA VAL A 30 45.95 18.46 17.84
C VAL A 30 47.06 19.11 17.01
N SER A 31 48.32 18.85 17.38
CA SER A 31 49.50 19.38 16.69
C SER A 31 49.75 18.74 15.31
N ASN A 32 50.57 19.38 14.47
CA ASN A 32 50.99 18.80 13.18
C ASN A 32 51.81 17.52 13.35
N GLU A 33 52.54 17.39 14.46
CA GLU A 33 53.34 16.20 14.76
C GLU A 33 52.45 14.98 15.02
N THR A 34 51.37 15.16 15.77
CA THR A 34 50.38 14.11 16.02
C THR A 34 49.67 13.69 14.73
N VAL A 35 49.27 14.66 13.90
CA VAL A 35 48.67 14.35 12.59
C VAL A 35 49.66 13.61 11.69
N GLY A 36 50.93 14.02 11.67
CA GLY A 36 51.99 13.33 10.95
C GLY A 36 52.16 11.87 11.39
N LYS A 37 52.20 11.62 12.70
CA LYS A 37 52.28 10.25 13.25
C LYS A 37 51.11 9.38 12.81
N VAL A 38 49.88 9.91 12.80
CA VAL A 38 48.69 9.18 12.33
C VAL A 38 48.80 8.89 10.84
N LEU A 39 49.25 9.86 10.02
CA LEU A 39 49.46 9.65 8.58
C LEU A 39 50.53 8.58 8.29
N ASP A 40 51.59 8.52 9.08
CA ASP A 40 52.68 7.54 8.94
C ASP A 40 52.23 6.09 9.22
N THR A 41 51.10 5.90 9.92
CA THR A 41 50.52 4.56 10.11
C THR A 41 50.00 3.96 8.81
N VAL A 42 49.67 4.80 7.83
CA VAL A 42 49.03 4.40 6.58
C VAL A 42 50.06 4.42 5.43
N LYS A 43 50.59 3.24 5.12
CA LYS A 43 51.68 3.07 4.14
C LYS A 43 51.34 3.56 2.73
N VAL A 44 50.07 3.57 2.34
CA VAL A 44 49.63 3.97 0.99
C VAL A 44 49.90 5.45 0.70
N PHE A 45 49.99 6.30 1.72
CA PHE A 45 50.26 7.73 1.55
C PHE A 45 51.73 8.06 1.25
N GLY A 46 52.65 7.10 1.40
CA GLY A 46 54.08 7.34 1.22
C GLY A 46 54.61 8.44 2.14
N ARG A 47 55.41 9.37 1.59
CA ARG A 47 55.85 10.57 2.33
C ARG A 47 54.72 11.60 2.32
N THR A 48 54.29 12.02 3.49
CA THR A 48 53.22 13.01 3.64
C THR A 48 53.76 14.39 4.03
N LYS A 49 53.12 15.44 3.53
CA LYS A 49 53.43 16.82 3.87
C LYS A 49 52.14 17.58 4.13
N ILE A 50 52.01 18.14 5.33
CA ILE A 50 50.86 18.99 5.67
C ILE A 50 51.03 20.35 4.97
N ARG A 51 50.05 20.72 4.15
CA ARG A 51 50.07 21.95 3.33
C ARG A 51 49.28 23.08 3.96
N GLY A 52 48.22 22.78 4.70
CA GLY A 52 47.47 23.81 5.41
C GLY A 52 46.43 23.24 6.37
N ARG A 53 45.84 24.15 7.16
CA ARG A 53 44.72 23.86 8.07
C ARG A 53 43.62 24.89 7.89
N ARG A 54 42.36 24.46 7.79
CA ARG A 54 41.18 25.34 7.71
C ARG A 54 40.09 24.88 8.67
N GLY A 55 39.52 25.81 9.44
CA GLY A 55 38.50 25.50 10.43
C GLY A 55 37.06 25.43 9.88
N TYR A 56 36.18 24.84 10.68
CA TYR A 56 34.73 25.09 10.55
C TYR A 56 34.36 26.49 11.02
N VAL A 57 33.35 27.09 10.37
CA VAL A 57 32.76 28.40 10.75
C VAL A 57 32.12 28.32 12.14
N THR A 58 31.73 27.12 12.60
CA THR A 58 31.12 26.82 13.92
C THR A 58 32.08 26.23 14.98
N GLY A 59 33.36 26.07 14.65
CA GLY A 59 34.46 26.32 15.60
C GLY A 59 34.85 25.29 16.67
N ARG A 60 35.02 23.99 16.37
CA ARG A 60 35.82 23.07 17.23
C ARG A 60 36.73 22.07 16.49
N THR A 61 36.59 21.94 15.19
CA THR A 61 37.36 21.01 14.35
C THR A 61 37.92 21.69 13.11
N LEU A 62 38.94 21.06 12.55
CA LEU A 62 39.75 21.51 11.43
C LEU A 62 39.74 20.47 10.32
N PHE A 63 39.91 20.98 9.10
CA PHE A 63 40.37 20.23 7.95
C PHE A 63 41.88 20.42 7.82
N VAL A 64 42.58 19.33 7.54
CA VAL A 64 44.02 19.32 7.29
C VAL A 64 44.25 18.85 5.86
N LEU A 65 44.84 19.71 5.04
CA LEU A 65 45.25 19.37 3.68
C LEU A 65 46.63 18.74 3.72
N VAL A 66 46.73 17.55 3.13
CA VAL A 66 47.96 16.75 3.12
C VAL A 66 48.30 16.38 1.68
N GLU A 67 49.55 16.63 1.32
CA GLU A 67 50.15 16.19 0.06
C GLU A 67 50.90 14.88 0.29
N THR A 68 50.62 13.88 -0.53
CA THR A 68 51.27 12.57 -0.56
C THR A 68 52.35 12.52 -1.64
N SER A 69 53.33 11.63 -1.49
CA SER A 69 54.36 11.45 -2.51
C SER A 69 54.00 10.40 -3.57
N THR A 70 52.89 9.70 -3.38
CA THR A 70 52.37 8.63 -4.22
C THR A 70 51.02 9.04 -4.80
N ASP A 71 50.75 8.63 -6.04
CA ASP A 71 49.42 8.67 -6.63
C ASP A 71 48.48 7.77 -5.82
N LEU A 72 47.31 8.32 -5.48
CA LEU A 72 46.36 7.65 -4.60
C LEU A 72 45.26 6.98 -5.42
N ASP A 73 45.06 5.69 -5.14
CA ASP A 73 43.90 4.94 -5.60
C ASP A 73 42.79 5.00 -4.53
N PRO A 74 41.60 5.58 -4.83
CA PRO A 74 40.50 5.73 -3.87
C PRO A 74 40.12 4.44 -3.15
N ASP A 75 40.25 3.28 -3.80
CA ASP A 75 39.87 1.98 -3.23
C ASP A 75 40.87 1.44 -2.20
N THR A 76 42.08 2.00 -2.17
CA THR A 76 43.17 1.56 -1.27
C THR A 76 43.35 2.46 -0.05
N VAL A 77 42.67 3.61 -0.02
CA VAL A 77 42.76 4.59 1.06
C VAL A 77 41.75 4.25 2.15
N PRO A 78 42.17 4.10 3.42
CA PRO A 78 41.23 3.83 4.51
C PRO A 78 40.28 5.03 4.70
N PRO A 79 38.98 4.77 4.97
CA PRO A 79 37.98 5.83 5.13
C PRO A 79 38.21 6.68 6.39
N GLU A 80 38.84 6.09 7.41
CA GLU A 80 39.20 6.76 8.66
C GLU A 80 40.62 6.37 9.09
N ILE A 81 41.35 7.31 9.68
CA ILE A 81 42.70 7.10 10.21
C ILE A 81 42.78 7.52 11.67
N GLY A 82 43.53 6.76 12.45
CA GLY A 82 43.74 7.04 13.87
C GLY A 82 44.76 6.10 14.48
N VAL A 83 45.32 6.52 15.61
CA VAL A 83 46.10 5.68 16.51
C VAL A 83 45.20 5.39 17.71
N GLU A 84 44.94 4.11 17.94
CA GLU A 84 44.10 3.64 19.03
C GLU A 84 44.56 4.23 20.37
N ASN A 85 43.65 4.91 21.08
CA ASN A 85 43.88 5.60 22.36
C ASN A 85 44.82 6.84 22.34
N GLU A 86 45.26 7.33 21.18
CA GLU A 86 46.09 8.54 21.09
C GLU A 86 45.48 9.65 20.22
N ALA A 87 44.97 9.34 19.03
CA ALA A 87 44.46 10.33 18.08
C ALA A 87 43.52 9.71 17.03
N GLY A 88 42.47 10.42 16.64
CA GLY A 88 41.46 9.90 15.70
C GLY A 88 40.33 9.12 16.41
N PRO A 89 39.47 8.41 15.65
CA PRO A 89 39.48 8.29 14.20
C PRO A 89 39.10 9.60 13.49
N TRP A 90 39.79 9.92 12.41
CA TRP A 90 39.52 11.07 11.55
C TRP A 90 39.19 10.62 10.12
N PRO A 91 38.09 11.10 9.52
CA PRO A 91 37.75 10.74 8.15
C PRO A 91 38.75 11.28 7.14
N VAL A 92 39.06 10.48 6.12
CA VAL A 92 39.99 10.82 5.02
C VAL A 92 39.22 10.91 3.71
N HIS A 93 39.48 11.98 2.96
CA HIS A 93 38.88 12.22 1.65
C HIS A 93 39.95 12.44 0.60
N VAL A 94 39.93 11.64 -0.48
CA VAL A 94 40.84 11.80 -1.62
C VAL A 94 40.34 12.92 -2.53
N VAL A 95 41.15 13.97 -2.73
CA VAL A 95 40.72 15.18 -3.47
C VAL A 95 40.45 14.87 -4.94
N ALA A 96 41.20 13.96 -5.57
CA ALA A 96 40.92 13.48 -6.92
C ALA A 96 39.54 12.84 -7.06
N SER A 97 39.09 12.09 -6.05
CA SER A 97 37.75 11.46 -6.06
C SER A 97 36.62 12.48 -5.93
N LEU A 98 36.89 13.67 -5.38
CA LEU A 98 35.93 14.77 -5.29
C LEU A 98 35.73 15.52 -6.62
N LEU A 99 36.60 15.27 -7.62
CA LEU A 99 36.54 15.86 -8.96
C LEU A 99 35.84 14.99 -9.99
N ALA A 100 35.77 13.68 -9.76
CA ALA A 100 35.09 12.77 -10.65
C ALA A 100 33.59 13.11 -10.67
N PRO A 101 33.00 13.49 -11.83
CA PRO A 101 31.56 13.62 -11.94
C PRO A 101 30.98 12.21 -11.86
N GLY A 102 30.64 11.76 -10.65
CA GLY A 102 30.00 10.46 -10.43
C GLY A 102 30.86 9.37 -9.81
N ALA A 103 31.67 9.66 -8.80
CA ALA A 103 31.84 8.66 -7.75
C ALA A 103 30.56 8.72 -6.90
N PRO A 104 29.70 7.69 -6.89
CA PRO A 104 28.51 7.76 -6.08
C PRO A 104 28.97 7.83 -4.63
N SER A 105 28.72 8.97 -3.99
CA SER A 105 28.62 8.99 -2.53
C SER A 105 27.76 7.79 -2.11
N GLU A 106 27.98 7.17 -0.95
CA GLU A 106 27.01 6.19 -0.44
C GLU A 106 25.58 6.75 -0.50
N GLY A 107 25.46 8.08 -0.34
CA GLY A 107 24.25 8.84 -0.60
C GLY A 107 23.74 8.76 -2.05
N ASP A 108 24.60 8.88 -3.07
CA ASP A 108 24.20 8.78 -4.49
C ASP A 108 23.88 7.35 -4.91
N ALA A 109 24.62 6.34 -4.42
CA ALA A 109 24.31 4.93 -4.66
C ALA A 109 22.98 4.55 -4.02
N PHE A 110 22.73 5.04 -2.80
CA PHE A 110 21.45 4.91 -2.14
C PHE A 110 20.33 5.66 -2.88
N GLN A 111 20.57 6.90 -3.33
CA GLN A 111 19.62 7.69 -4.11
C GLN A 111 19.25 6.99 -5.42
N LEU A 112 20.21 6.42 -6.13
CA LEU A 112 19.97 5.62 -7.35
C LEU A 112 19.10 4.39 -7.03
N LYS A 113 19.46 3.60 -6.02
CA LYS A 113 18.66 2.44 -5.60
C LYS A 113 17.25 2.83 -5.15
N LEU A 114 17.12 3.97 -4.45
CA LEU A 114 15.86 4.51 -4.00
C LEU A 114 15.00 4.97 -5.19
N MET A 115 15.58 5.66 -6.17
CA MET A 115 14.88 6.05 -7.39
C MET A 115 14.42 4.84 -8.20
N THR A 116 15.25 3.81 -8.33
CA THR A 116 14.88 2.55 -9.00
C THR A 116 13.72 1.85 -8.27
N LEU A 117 13.80 1.70 -6.95
CA LEU A 117 12.75 1.05 -6.15
C LEU A 117 11.44 1.81 -6.21
N LEU A 118 11.48 3.15 -6.13
CA LEU A 118 10.28 3.99 -6.26
C LEU A 118 9.63 3.81 -7.63
N GLN A 119 10.42 3.72 -8.69
CA GLN A 119 9.90 3.49 -10.04
C GLN A 119 9.28 2.09 -10.20
N GLU A 120 9.87 1.04 -9.61
CA GLU A 120 9.30 -0.31 -9.60
C GLU A 120 7.97 -0.38 -8.84
N GLU A 121 7.87 0.34 -7.72
CA GLU A 121 6.67 0.39 -6.88
C GLU A 121 5.64 1.45 -7.34
N GLY A 122 5.94 2.18 -8.42
CA GLY A 122 5.07 3.25 -8.96
C GLY A 122 4.89 4.46 -8.03
N LYS A 123 5.86 4.73 -7.16
CA LYS A 123 5.86 5.82 -6.16
C LYS A 123 6.84 6.92 -6.52
N SER A 124 6.67 8.12 -5.96
CA SER A 124 7.49 9.30 -6.29
C SER A 124 8.33 9.81 -5.14
N MET A 125 9.44 10.50 -5.43
CA MET A 125 10.33 11.09 -4.41
C MET A 125 9.59 12.13 -3.55
N GLU A 126 8.60 12.80 -4.12
CA GLU A 126 7.72 13.76 -3.48
C GLU A 126 6.87 13.12 -2.38
N GLU A 127 6.46 11.86 -2.55
CA GLU A 127 5.67 11.11 -1.56
C GLU A 127 6.55 10.72 -0.36
N VAL A 128 7.77 10.27 -0.61
CA VAL A 128 8.74 9.96 0.45
C VAL A 128 9.11 11.23 1.22
N LYS A 129 9.31 12.35 0.51
CA LYS A 129 9.58 13.66 1.13
C LYS A 129 8.39 14.14 1.97
N ALA A 130 7.17 13.88 1.53
CA ALA A 130 5.95 14.18 2.29
C ALA A 130 5.85 13.40 3.61
N ILE A 131 6.25 12.12 3.60
CA ILE A 131 6.24 11.25 4.77
C ILE A 131 7.32 11.67 5.78
N VAL A 132 8.54 11.98 5.30
CA VAL A 132 9.68 12.32 6.16
C VAL A 132 9.60 13.74 6.73
N MET A 133 9.15 14.72 5.95
CA MET A 133 9.10 16.12 6.38
C MET A 133 7.80 16.50 7.09
N GLY A 134 6.83 15.59 7.19
CA GLY A 134 5.50 15.85 7.77
C GLY A 134 4.68 16.91 7.01
N SER A 135 5.22 17.47 5.93
CA SER A 135 4.53 18.38 5.03
C SER A 135 3.78 17.56 4.01
N THR A 136 2.52 17.27 4.32
CA THR A 136 1.57 16.76 3.33
C THR A 136 1.52 17.71 2.12
N PRO A 137 1.86 17.28 0.90
CA PRO A 137 1.36 17.95 -0.29
C PRO A 137 -0.17 17.92 -0.25
N PRO A 138 -0.87 18.86 -0.92
CA PRO A 138 -2.32 18.83 -0.96
C PRO A 138 -2.74 17.44 -1.41
N LYS A 139 -3.50 16.75 -0.56
CA LYS A 139 -4.12 15.45 -0.85
C LYS A 139 -4.98 15.61 -2.10
N ALA A 140 -4.37 15.41 -3.27
CA ALA A 140 -5.08 14.90 -4.41
C ALA A 140 -5.08 13.38 -4.28
N ASP A 141 -6.28 12.82 -4.34
CA ASP A 141 -6.61 11.45 -4.70
C ASP A 141 -6.54 10.32 -3.66
N ILE A 142 -5.94 10.49 -2.48
CA ILE A 142 -6.21 9.50 -1.41
C ILE A 142 -7.62 9.73 -0.84
N SER A 143 -8.08 10.98 -0.71
CA SER A 143 -9.46 11.22 -0.25
C SER A 143 -10.48 10.88 -1.32
N VAL A 144 -10.23 11.21 -2.60
CA VAL A 144 -11.20 10.93 -3.68
C VAL A 144 -11.24 9.45 -4.00
N GLY A 145 -10.09 8.77 -4.10
CA GLY A 145 -10.03 7.33 -4.32
C GLY A 145 -10.60 6.54 -3.13
N LEU A 146 -10.35 6.98 -1.89
CA LEU A 146 -10.95 6.36 -0.71
C LEU A 146 -12.44 6.68 -0.58
N VAL A 147 -12.88 7.90 -0.87
CA VAL A 147 -14.30 8.28 -0.88
C VAL A 147 -15.05 7.58 -2.01
N ASP A 148 -14.43 7.37 -3.16
CA ASP A 148 -14.96 6.56 -4.28
C ASP A 148 -14.97 5.07 -3.93
N ALA A 149 -13.93 4.55 -3.29
CA ALA A 149 -13.90 3.16 -2.82
C ALA A 149 -14.92 2.92 -1.68
N ILE A 150 -15.06 3.87 -0.76
CA ILE A 150 -16.11 3.89 0.27
C ILE A 150 -17.46 4.05 -0.40
N GLY A 151 -17.61 4.89 -1.42
CA GLY A 151 -18.84 5.06 -2.20
C GLY A 151 -19.24 3.75 -2.87
N LYS A 152 -18.31 3.10 -3.58
CA LYS A 152 -18.49 1.77 -4.17
C LYS A 152 -18.74 0.67 -3.14
N LEU A 153 -18.18 0.79 -1.93
CA LEU A 153 -18.43 -0.14 -0.83
C LEU A 153 -19.81 0.10 -0.21
N VAL A 154 -20.21 1.36 -0.02
CA VAL A 154 -21.53 1.79 0.43
C VAL A 154 -22.59 1.41 -0.59
N ASP A 155 -22.34 1.56 -1.89
CA ASP A 155 -23.24 1.12 -2.97
C ASP A 155 -23.38 -0.41 -2.97
N ARG A 156 -22.28 -1.14 -2.76
CA ARG A 156 -22.32 -2.60 -2.57
C ARG A 156 -23.03 -3.01 -1.28
N CYS A 157 -22.88 -2.27 -0.19
CA CYS A 157 -23.57 -2.54 1.08
C CYS A 157 -25.05 -2.12 1.03
N ASN A 158 -25.40 -1.04 0.31
CA ASN A 158 -26.79 -0.67 0.01
C ASN A 158 -27.44 -1.67 -0.95
N HIS A 159 -26.67 -2.38 -1.77
CA HIS A 159 -27.17 -3.55 -2.48
C HIS A 159 -27.52 -4.72 -1.53
N VAL A 160 -26.97 -4.75 -0.32
CA VAL A 160 -27.31 -5.76 0.72
C VAL A 160 -28.46 -5.30 1.62
N SER A 161 -28.74 -3.99 1.79
CA SER A 161 -29.84 -3.55 2.67
C SER A 161 -30.29 -2.10 2.39
N SER A 162 -30.75 -1.79 1.18
CA SER A 162 -31.54 -0.57 0.98
C SER A 162 -33.02 -0.88 1.18
N ASP A 163 -33.48 -0.66 2.41
CA ASP A 163 -34.86 -0.34 2.76
C ASP A 163 -35.25 0.99 2.08
N GLY A 164 -35.31 1.00 0.76
CA GLY A 164 -36.06 2.01 0.03
C GLY A 164 -37.56 1.79 0.25
N PRO A 165 -38.42 2.76 -0.06
CA PRO A 165 -39.87 2.69 0.19
C PRO A 165 -40.62 1.55 -0.55
N GLY A 166 -39.92 0.66 -1.25
CA GLY A 166 -40.43 -0.58 -1.86
C GLY A 166 -39.78 -1.88 -1.33
N TYR A 167 -38.98 -1.84 -0.26
CA TYR A 167 -38.51 -3.07 0.39
C TYR A 167 -39.58 -3.56 1.37
N ARG A 168 -40.32 -4.58 0.95
CA ARG A 168 -40.97 -5.52 1.88
C ARG A 168 -40.19 -6.82 1.80
N LYS A 169 -40.03 -7.52 2.92
CA LYS A 169 -39.44 -8.85 2.96
C LYS A 169 -40.55 -9.90 2.85
N LEU A 170 -40.33 -10.93 2.04
CA LEU A 170 -41.26 -12.06 1.97
C LEU A 170 -41.26 -12.83 3.29
N ARG A 171 -42.45 -13.27 3.71
CA ARG A 171 -42.59 -14.20 4.84
C ARG A 171 -42.02 -15.57 4.47
N LEU A 172 -41.74 -16.39 5.48
CA LEU A 172 -41.17 -17.72 5.27
C LEU A 172 -42.25 -18.71 4.80
N PHE A 173 -41.86 -19.64 3.93
CA PHE A 173 -42.72 -20.73 3.46
C PHE A 173 -41.92 -22.02 3.29
N SER A 174 -42.33 -23.10 3.95
CA SER A 174 -41.70 -24.42 3.83
C SER A 174 -42.47 -25.44 2.99
N GLY A 175 -43.76 -25.21 2.76
CA GLY A 175 -44.65 -26.22 2.16
C GLY A 175 -45.04 -27.37 3.11
N LEU A 176 -44.81 -27.24 4.42
CA LEU A 176 -45.21 -28.22 5.43
C LEU A 176 -46.65 -27.98 5.91
N ARG A 177 -47.36 -29.08 6.22
CA ARG A 177 -48.66 -29.04 6.91
C ARG A 177 -48.62 -29.92 8.16
N PRO A 178 -49.04 -29.42 9.35
CA PRO A 178 -49.51 -28.06 9.62
C PRO A 178 -48.40 -27.00 9.43
N VAL A 179 -48.81 -25.75 9.16
CA VAL A 179 -47.88 -24.64 8.91
C VAL A 179 -47.04 -24.35 10.17
N PRO A 180 -45.70 -24.36 10.10
CA PRO A 180 -44.85 -24.04 11.23
C PRO A 180 -45.07 -22.62 11.77
N PRO A 181 -44.88 -22.37 13.08
CA PRO A 181 -45.02 -21.02 13.64
C PRO A 181 -44.08 -20.01 12.98
N GLY A 182 -44.64 -18.89 12.51
CA GLY A 182 -43.88 -17.83 11.85
C GLY A 182 -43.68 -18.02 10.34
N GLU A 183 -44.27 -19.07 9.76
CA GLU A 183 -44.38 -19.29 8.32
C GLU A 183 -45.80 -19.02 7.83
N GLU A 184 -45.94 -18.81 6.52
CA GLU A 184 -47.23 -18.59 5.85
C GLU A 184 -47.71 -19.85 5.13
N GLU A 185 -49.02 -19.93 4.91
CA GLU A 185 -49.60 -20.91 3.99
C GLU A 185 -49.26 -20.57 2.53
N TYR A 186 -49.23 -21.60 1.67
CA TYR A 186 -48.88 -21.46 0.25
C TYR A 186 -49.67 -20.35 -0.45
N GLU A 187 -51.01 -20.35 -0.39
CA GLU A 187 -51.86 -19.40 -1.11
C GLU A 187 -51.52 -17.94 -0.73
N VAL A 188 -51.39 -17.66 0.57
CA VAL A 188 -51.05 -16.33 1.10
C VAL A 188 -49.64 -15.92 0.68
N TRP A 189 -48.67 -16.83 0.82
CA TRP A 189 -47.28 -16.56 0.45
C TRP A 189 -47.13 -16.32 -1.05
N MET A 190 -47.83 -17.10 -1.87
CA MET A 190 -47.80 -17.05 -3.33
C MET A 190 -48.38 -15.72 -3.83
N GLU A 191 -49.54 -15.31 -3.33
CA GLU A 191 -50.12 -14.00 -3.63
C GLU A 191 -49.14 -12.86 -3.29
N GLN A 192 -48.54 -12.91 -2.10
CA GLN A 192 -47.54 -11.93 -1.67
C GLN A 192 -46.31 -11.93 -2.61
N ALA A 193 -45.78 -13.11 -2.95
CA ALA A 193 -44.61 -13.24 -3.80
C ALA A 193 -44.84 -12.72 -5.23
N ALA A 194 -45.99 -13.04 -5.82
CA ALA A 194 -46.36 -12.55 -7.16
C ALA A 194 -46.46 -11.03 -7.20
N GLN A 195 -47.13 -10.43 -6.21
CA GLN A 195 -47.21 -8.97 -6.09
C GLN A 195 -45.81 -8.35 -5.97
N MET A 196 -44.98 -8.90 -5.09
CA MET A 196 -43.66 -8.32 -4.78
C MET A 196 -42.66 -8.40 -5.95
N ILE A 197 -42.71 -9.44 -6.79
CA ILE A 197 -41.89 -9.50 -8.01
C ILE A 197 -42.15 -8.29 -8.92
N SER A 198 -43.42 -7.85 -9.02
CA SER A 198 -43.80 -6.68 -9.84
C SER A 198 -43.36 -5.36 -9.22
N GLU A 199 -43.38 -5.25 -7.89
CA GLU A 199 -43.05 -4.02 -7.16
C GLU A 199 -41.55 -3.79 -6.98
N TRP A 200 -40.77 -4.88 -6.87
CA TRP A 200 -39.33 -4.80 -6.70
C TRP A 200 -38.62 -4.20 -7.93
N GLN A 201 -38.00 -3.04 -7.74
CA GLN A 201 -37.20 -2.32 -8.74
C GLN A 201 -35.74 -2.80 -8.82
N CYS A 202 -35.46 -4.04 -8.42
CA CYS A 202 -34.11 -4.61 -8.41
C CYS A 202 -33.87 -5.59 -9.57
N THR A 203 -32.61 -6.04 -9.70
CA THR A 203 -32.19 -7.00 -10.74
C THR A 203 -32.90 -8.35 -10.59
N GLU A 204 -33.06 -9.09 -11.70
CA GLU A 204 -33.61 -10.46 -11.66
C GLU A 204 -32.84 -11.37 -10.70
N ALA A 205 -31.51 -11.25 -10.64
CA ALA A 205 -30.70 -11.98 -9.68
C ALA A 205 -31.10 -11.69 -8.22
N ALA A 206 -31.38 -10.43 -7.88
CA ALA A 206 -31.84 -10.05 -6.55
C ALA A 206 -33.26 -10.57 -6.26
N LYS A 207 -34.18 -10.55 -7.25
CA LYS A 207 -35.53 -11.13 -7.08
C LYS A 207 -35.47 -12.64 -6.81
N ARG A 208 -34.69 -13.38 -7.62
CA ARG A 208 -34.44 -14.81 -7.43
C ARG A 208 -33.88 -15.12 -6.04
N GLN A 209 -32.90 -14.34 -5.60
CA GLN A 209 -32.30 -14.50 -4.29
C GLN A 209 -33.32 -14.28 -3.16
N ARG A 210 -34.15 -13.24 -3.24
CA ARG A 210 -35.18 -12.93 -2.24
C ARG A 210 -36.25 -14.03 -2.11
N ILE A 211 -36.64 -14.65 -3.23
CA ILE A 211 -37.54 -15.82 -3.21
C ILE A 211 -36.83 -16.99 -2.53
N VAL A 212 -35.60 -17.31 -2.92
CA VAL A 212 -34.86 -18.42 -2.29
C VAL A 212 -34.69 -18.21 -0.78
N GLU A 213 -34.46 -16.97 -0.34
CA GLU A 213 -34.32 -16.63 1.08
C GLU A 213 -35.59 -16.77 1.91
N SER A 214 -36.78 -16.70 1.28
CA SER A 214 -38.05 -16.94 1.95
C SER A 214 -38.47 -18.41 2.00
N LEU A 215 -37.85 -19.28 1.19
CA LEU A 215 -38.19 -20.69 1.13
C LEU A 215 -37.45 -21.53 2.17
N ARG A 216 -38.13 -22.53 2.74
CA ARG A 216 -37.56 -23.53 3.66
C ARG A 216 -37.96 -24.93 3.22
N GLY A 217 -37.33 -25.95 3.81
CA GLY A 217 -37.72 -27.36 3.68
C GLY A 217 -38.00 -27.81 2.23
N PRO A 218 -39.07 -28.59 2.00
CA PRO A 218 -39.43 -29.10 0.68
C PRO A 218 -39.61 -28.02 -0.41
N ALA A 219 -40.15 -26.85 -0.06
CA ALA A 219 -40.32 -25.75 -1.02
C ALA A 219 -38.96 -25.20 -1.52
N ALA A 220 -37.97 -25.08 -0.63
CA ALA A 220 -36.62 -24.68 -1.02
C ALA A 220 -35.93 -25.76 -1.89
N ASP A 221 -36.20 -27.04 -1.63
CA ASP A 221 -35.64 -28.15 -2.40
C ASP A 221 -36.13 -28.13 -3.85
N ILE A 222 -37.42 -27.90 -4.10
CA ILE A 222 -38.00 -27.78 -5.45
C ILE A 222 -37.27 -26.72 -6.27
N VAL A 223 -37.11 -25.52 -5.71
CA VAL A 223 -36.40 -24.42 -6.40
C VAL A 223 -34.91 -24.76 -6.59
N ARG A 224 -34.28 -25.45 -5.63
CA ARG A 224 -32.89 -25.91 -5.79
C ARG A 224 -32.75 -26.89 -6.96
N PHE A 225 -33.65 -27.85 -7.10
CA PHE A 225 -33.65 -28.79 -8.22
C PHE A 225 -33.86 -28.07 -9.56
N LEU A 226 -34.79 -27.11 -9.62
CA LEU A 226 -34.98 -26.27 -10.81
C LEU A 226 -33.69 -25.52 -11.17
N LYS A 227 -32.98 -24.94 -10.20
CA LYS A 227 -31.71 -24.24 -10.43
C LYS A 227 -30.61 -25.13 -10.99
N VAL A 228 -30.56 -26.40 -10.57
CA VAL A 228 -29.59 -27.38 -11.09
C VAL A 228 -29.91 -27.71 -12.55
N SER A 229 -31.18 -27.90 -12.89
CA SER A 229 -31.62 -28.25 -14.25
C SER A 229 -31.64 -27.04 -15.20
N ASN A 230 -31.93 -25.84 -14.70
CA ASN A 230 -32.01 -24.59 -15.46
C ASN A 230 -31.44 -23.42 -14.64
N PRO A 231 -30.12 -23.16 -14.73
CA PRO A 231 -29.47 -22.06 -14.02
C PRO A 231 -29.95 -20.65 -14.44
N SER A 232 -30.50 -20.54 -15.64
CA SER A 232 -31.08 -19.29 -16.19
C SER A 232 -32.52 -19.04 -15.77
N ALA A 233 -33.14 -19.93 -14.99
CA ALA A 233 -34.50 -19.76 -14.53
C ALA A 233 -34.68 -18.42 -13.80
N THR A 234 -35.76 -17.73 -14.12
CA THR A 234 -36.22 -16.42 -13.65
C THR A 234 -36.94 -16.51 -12.31
N ALA A 235 -37.15 -15.37 -11.65
CA ALA A 235 -37.93 -15.32 -10.41
C ALA A 235 -39.38 -15.83 -10.60
N SER A 236 -40.00 -15.52 -11.74
CA SER A 236 -41.35 -15.98 -12.07
C SER A 236 -41.41 -17.50 -12.32
N GLU A 237 -40.38 -18.09 -12.92
CA GLU A 237 -40.29 -19.55 -13.10
C GLU A 237 -40.15 -20.28 -11.75
N TYR A 238 -39.53 -19.67 -10.74
CA TYR A 238 -39.52 -20.23 -9.38
C TYR A 238 -40.92 -20.28 -8.78
N LEU A 239 -41.75 -19.26 -9.01
CA LEU A 239 -43.13 -19.27 -8.56
C LEU A 239 -43.96 -20.31 -9.33
N SER A 240 -43.78 -20.42 -10.65
CA SER A 240 -44.49 -21.40 -11.47
C SER A 240 -44.21 -22.85 -11.07
N VAL A 241 -42.96 -23.19 -10.71
CA VAL A 241 -42.65 -24.55 -10.24
C VAL A 241 -43.24 -24.84 -8.86
N LEU A 242 -43.30 -23.83 -7.98
CA LEU A 242 -43.96 -23.94 -6.68
C LEU A 242 -45.47 -24.10 -6.84
N ASP A 243 -46.08 -23.39 -7.79
CA ASP A 243 -47.49 -23.52 -8.12
C ASP A 243 -47.86 -24.89 -8.67
N THR A 244 -46.98 -25.48 -9.47
CA THR A 244 -47.16 -26.87 -9.92
C THR A 244 -47.15 -27.86 -8.74
N ALA A 245 -46.42 -27.56 -7.66
CA ALA A 245 -46.25 -28.47 -6.52
C ALA A 245 -47.28 -28.27 -5.39
N TYR A 246 -47.65 -27.02 -5.12
CA TYR A 246 -48.47 -26.63 -3.97
C TYR A 246 -49.78 -25.94 -4.35
N GLY A 247 -49.94 -25.55 -5.62
CA GLY A 247 -51.16 -24.94 -6.13
C GLY A 247 -52.39 -25.81 -5.91
N THR A 248 -53.51 -25.15 -5.64
CA THR A 248 -54.78 -25.83 -5.45
C THR A 248 -55.22 -26.49 -6.77
N THR A 249 -55.29 -27.82 -6.78
CA THR A 249 -55.80 -28.60 -7.92
C THR A 249 -57.32 -28.79 -7.90
N GLU A 250 -58.02 -28.14 -6.97
CA GLU A 250 -59.46 -28.34 -6.78
C GLU A 250 -60.24 -27.83 -7.99
N SER A 251 -61.02 -28.73 -8.57
CA SER A 251 -61.89 -28.37 -9.69
C SER A 251 -63.13 -27.62 -9.18
N GLY A 252 -63.77 -26.82 -10.04
CA GLY A 252 -65.02 -26.14 -9.69
C GLY A 252 -66.09 -27.04 -9.03
N PRO A 253 -66.29 -28.29 -9.51
CA PRO A 253 -67.12 -29.29 -8.83
C PRO A 253 -66.69 -29.63 -7.40
N ASP A 254 -65.39 -29.77 -7.13
CA ASP A 254 -64.86 -30.10 -5.79
C ASP A 254 -65.10 -28.95 -4.81
N LEU A 255 -64.86 -27.71 -5.27
CA LEU A 255 -65.16 -26.49 -4.53
C LEU A 255 -66.67 -26.36 -4.23
N MET A 256 -67.52 -26.66 -5.22
CA MET A 256 -68.98 -26.66 -5.05
C MET A 256 -69.44 -27.73 -4.06
N ALA A 257 -68.84 -28.93 -4.09
CA ALA A 257 -69.14 -30.00 -3.15
C ALA A 257 -68.76 -29.62 -1.71
N LYS A 258 -67.57 -29.02 -1.51
CA LYS A 258 -67.16 -28.49 -0.21
C LYS A 258 -68.10 -27.39 0.30
N PHE A 259 -68.48 -26.44 -0.55
CA PHE A 259 -69.38 -25.34 -0.17
C PHE A 259 -70.72 -25.89 0.35
N ARG A 260 -71.31 -26.87 -0.36
CA ARG A 260 -72.57 -27.52 0.02
C ARG A 260 -72.50 -28.41 1.26
N HIS A 261 -71.29 -28.74 1.72
CA HIS A 261 -71.08 -29.54 2.93
C HIS A 261 -70.61 -28.70 4.13
N THR A 262 -70.28 -27.44 3.91
CA THR A 262 -69.86 -26.49 4.96
C THR A 262 -71.01 -25.60 5.43
N TYR A 263 -72.08 -25.49 4.64
CA TYR A 263 -73.35 -24.79 4.93
C TYR A 263 -74.53 -25.74 4.72
#